data_AF-A0A1A8I666-F1
#
_entry.id   AF-A0A1A8I666-F1
#
_cell.length_a   1.000
_cell.length_b   1.000
_cell.length_c   1.000
_cell.angle_alpha   90.00
_cell.angle_beta   90.00
_cell.angle_gamma   90.00
#
_symmetry.space_group_name_H-M   'P 1'
#
loop_
_entity.id
_entity.type
_entity.pdbx_description
1 polymer ?
#
loop_
_entity_poly.entity_id
_entity_poly.type
_entity_poly.pdbx_seq_one_letter_code
_entity_poly.pdbx_strand_id
1 'polypeptide(L)'
;MATLVLDNGANSAKIGYSQEKVRVIPNCQFRSKTSRLKTFTANQLDEIKDPSGLFYILPFQKCFIFNVYICGGACSLLVSLQGYLVNWDVQRKVWDHLFGKEMFKVEFVDTSIIVTEPYFNFSSIQESMNEILFEEYQFQSALRINAGSLSAHHYFHTKPSELCCLVVDSGFSFTHIVPYCRSKKLKEGIRRINVGGKLLTNHLKEIISYRFVSECLIGAPRRVSVA
;
A
#
# COMPACT_ATOMS: atom_id res chain seq x y z
N MET A 1 10.22 10.56 24.68
CA MET A 1 10.06 11.05 23.29
C MET A 1 9.02 10.19 22.61
N ALA A 2 7.96 10.79 22.06
CA ALA A 2 6.88 10.03 21.43
C ALA A 2 7.29 9.69 19.99
N THR A 3 7.38 8.40 19.67
CA THR A 3 7.65 7.93 18.31
C THR A 3 6.35 7.50 17.65
N LEU A 4 6.03 8.15 16.54
CA LEU A 4 4.88 7.85 15.70
C LEU A 4 5.29 6.82 14.65
N VAL A 5 4.61 5.68 14.62
CA VAL A 5 4.88 4.62 13.64
C VAL A 5 3.77 4.64 12.59
N LEU A 6 4.17 4.78 11.33
CA LEU A 6 3.29 4.78 10.15
C LEU A 6 3.65 3.61 9.23
N ASP A 7 2.79 2.61 9.18
CA ASP A 7 2.85 1.54 8.18
C ASP A 7 2.11 1.98 6.90
N ASN A 8 2.88 2.41 5.89
CA ASN A 8 2.34 2.98 4.65
C ASN A 8 2.05 1.88 3.62
N GLY A 9 1.00 1.10 3.88
CA GLY A 9 0.55 0.05 2.98
C GLY A 9 -0.25 0.57 1.77
N ALA A 10 -0.25 -0.23 0.69
CA ALA A 10 -0.99 0.12 -0.54
C ALA A 10 -2.52 0.03 -0.43
N ASN A 11 -3.04 -0.71 0.56
CA ASN A 11 -4.48 -0.83 0.82
C ASN A 11 -4.91 -0.07 2.07
N SER A 12 -4.09 -0.12 3.12
CA SER A 12 -4.36 0.48 4.41
C SER A 12 -3.10 1.14 4.93
N ALA A 13 -3.24 2.36 5.44
CA ALA A 13 -2.25 3.02 6.27
C ALA A 13 -2.56 2.71 7.74
N LYS A 14 -1.58 2.21 8.48
CA LYS A 14 -1.73 1.97 9.93
C LYS A 14 -0.84 2.96 10.67
N ILE A 15 -1.40 3.62 11.67
CA ILE A 15 -0.70 4.67 12.40
C ILE A 15 -0.93 4.50 13.90
N GLY A 16 0.10 4.74 14.70
CA GLY A 16 -0.02 4.73 16.15
C GLY A 16 1.28 5.15 16.83
N TYR A 17 1.15 5.65 18.05
CA TYR A 17 2.29 5.85 18.93
C TYR A 17 2.72 4.52 19.56
N SER A 18 3.98 4.45 19.99
CA SER A 18 4.57 3.23 20.55
C SER A 18 3.81 2.61 21.73
N GLN A 19 3.00 3.40 22.46
CA GLN A 19 2.21 2.96 23.63
C GLN A 19 0.70 2.94 23.39
N GLU A 20 0.23 3.32 22.19
CA GLU A 20 -1.19 3.49 21.91
C GLU A 20 -1.73 2.44 20.94
N LYS A 21 -3.06 2.32 20.90
CA LYS A 21 -3.76 1.44 19.96
C LYS A 21 -3.57 1.95 18.53
N VAL A 22 -3.10 1.06 17.66
CA VAL A 22 -2.95 1.33 16.22
C VAL A 22 -4.32 1.57 15.59
N ARG A 23 -4.44 2.66 14.82
CA ARG A 23 -5.59 2.90 13.95
C ARG A 23 -5.26 2.43 12.53
N VAL A 24 -6.23 1.79 11.90
CA VAL A 24 -6.12 1.28 10.52
C VAL A 24 -7.08 2.05 9.66
N ILE A 25 -6.56 2.73 8.65
CA ILE A 25 -7.32 3.61 7.77
C ILE A 25 -7.05 3.17 6.33
N PRO A 26 -8.06 3.07 5.46
CA PRO A 26 -7.82 2.67 4.07
C PRO A 26 -6.98 3.73 3.36
N ASN A 27 -5.93 3.32 2.63
CA ASN A 27 -5.02 4.23 1.96
C ASN A 27 -5.55 4.59 0.57
N CYS A 28 -6.70 5.26 0.53
CA CYS A 28 -7.36 5.66 -0.70
C CYS A 28 -8.24 6.90 -0.51
N GLN A 29 -8.52 7.55 -1.63
CA GLN A 29 -9.53 8.59 -1.72
C GLN A 29 -10.72 8.09 -2.51
N PHE A 30 -11.91 8.48 -2.07
CA PHE A 30 -13.15 8.24 -2.79
C PHE A 30 -13.62 9.55 -3.40
N ARG A 31 -14.00 9.51 -4.68
CA ARG A 31 -14.66 10.63 -5.35
C ARG A 31 -16.02 10.19 -5.86
N SER A 32 -17.02 11.02 -5.65
CA SER A 32 -18.37 10.83 -6.17
C SER A 32 -18.50 11.34 -7.60
N LYS A 33 -19.16 10.57 -8.48
CA LYS A 33 -19.51 11.04 -9.85
C LYS A 33 -20.62 12.08 -9.86
N THR A 34 -21.54 12.03 -8.90
CA THR A 34 -22.84 12.69 -9.01
C THR A 34 -22.96 13.95 -8.14
N SER A 35 -22.19 14.03 -7.04
CA SER A 35 -22.27 15.14 -6.07
C SER A 35 -20.98 15.98 -6.05
N ARG A 36 -20.98 17.13 -6.75
CA ARG A 36 -20.02 18.25 -6.64
C ARG A 36 -18.54 17.91 -6.42
N LEU A 37 -18.01 16.82 -6.98
CA LEU A 37 -16.59 16.40 -6.82
C LEU A 37 -16.14 16.32 -5.34
N LYS A 38 -17.06 16.03 -4.40
CA LYS A 38 -16.66 15.86 -3.00
C LYS A 38 -15.71 14.67 -2.92
N THR A 39 -14.53 14.94 -2.37
CA THR A 39 -13.49 13.94 -2.11
C THR A 39 -13.62 13.52 -0.66
N PHE A 40 -13.79 12.23 -0.43
CA PHE A 40 -13.86 11.64 0.90
C PHE A 40 -12.54 10.91 1.16
N THR A 41 -11.97 11.15 2.33
CA THR A 41 -10.75 10.48 2.75
C THR A 41 -11.14 9.33 3.66
N ALA A 42 -10.85 8.12 3.19
CA ALA A 42 -10.71 6.88 3.96
C ALA A 42 -11.70 6.59 5.11
N ASN A 43 -11.59 7.27 6.24
CA ASN A 43 -12.45 7.07 7.42
C ASN A 43 -13.85 7.67 7.27
N GLN A 44 -14.06 8.51 6.24
CA GLN A 44 -15.35 9.13 5.91
C GLN A 44 -16.24 8.22 5.03
N LEU A 45 -15.86 6.95 4.85
CA LEU A 45 -16.65 5.98 4.10
C LEU A 45 -18.05 5.78 4.67
N ASP A 46 -18.19 5.83 6.00
CA ASP A 46 -19.46 5.65 6.71
C ASP A 46 -20.41 6.84 6.49
N GLU A 47 -19.88 8.01 6.09
CA GLU A 47 -20.69 9.18 5.76
C GLU A 47 -21.33 9.09 4.36
N ILE A 48 -20.95 8.08 3.57
CA ILE A 48 -21.40 7.95 2.19
C ILE A 48 -22.72 7.18 2.13
N LYS A 49 -23.79 7.91 1.83
CA LYS A 49 -25.15 7.35 1.69
C LYS A 49 -25.31 6.42 0.48
N ASP A 50 -24.64 6.71 -0.63
CA ASP A 50 -24.74 5.95 -1.89
C ASP A 50 -23.36 5.53 -2.43
N PRO A 51 -22.94 4.27 -2.24
CA PRO A 51 -21.63 3.79 -2.71
C PRO A 51 -21.57 3.55 -4.23
N SER A 52 -22.72 3.42 -4.89
CA SER A 52 -22.85 2.97 -6.29
C SER A 52 -22.19 3.90 -7.32
N GLY A 53 -22.01 5.19 -6.99
CA GLY A 53 -21.43 6.22 -7.86
C GLY A 53 -19.99 6.61 -7.54
N LEU A 54 -19.33 5.92 -6.61
CA LEU A 54 -17.98 6.23 -6.16
C LEU A 54 -16.93 5.57 -7.06
N PHE A 55 -15.82 6.29 -7.28
CA PHE A 55 -14.60 5.71 -7.82
C PHE A 55 -13.46 5.88 -6.81
N TYR A 56 -12.70 4.81 -6.63
CA TYR A 56 -11.57 4.76 -5.71
C TYR A 56 -10.30 5.20 -6.43
N ILE A 57 -9.54 6.08 -5.81
CA ILE A 57 -8.23 6.54 -6.29
C ILE A 57 -7.19 6.05 -5.29
N LEU A 58 -6.33 5.14 -5.76
CA LEU A 58 -5.21 4.63 -4.98
C LEU A 58 -3.95 5.47 -5.26
N PRO A 59 -3.18 5.85 -4.23
CA PRO A 59 -1.88 6.49 -4.40
C PRO A 59 -0.85 5.52 -5.00
N PHE A 60 -0.99 4.23 -4.71
CA PHE A 60 -0.17 3.16 -5.25
C PHE A 60 -0.75 2.60 -6.55
N GLN A 61 -0.02 2.78 -7.67
CA GLN A 61 -0.50 2.43 -9.02
C GLN A 61 0.46 1.50 -9.78
N LYS A 62 0.14 1.23 -11.06
CA LYS A 62 1.08 0.58 -12.00
C LYS A 62 2.11 1.63 -12.38
N CYS A 63 3.37 1.35 -12.15
CA CYS A 63 4.48 2.08 -12.75
C CYS A 63 5.02 1.26 -13.91
N PHE A 64 5.42 1.92 -14.99
CA PHE A 64 6.09 1.29 -16.12
C PHE A 64 7.54 1.74 -16.10
N ILE A 65 8.46 0.79 -15.98
CA ILE A 65 9.87 1.07 -16.22
C ILE A 65 10.11 0.98 -17.72
N PHE A 66 10.46 2.11 -18.33
CA PHE A 66 11.03 2.18 -19.67
C PHE A 66 12.56 2.26 -19.52
N ASN A 67 13.27 1.21 -19.93
CA ASN A 67 14.72 0.95 -19.80
C ASN A 67 15.12 0.01 -18.67
N VAL A 68 15.23 -1.28 -19.00
CA VAL A 68 16.03 -2.22 -18.23
C VAL A 68 17.32 -2.45 -19.02
N TYR A 69 18.46 -1.96 -18.51
CA TYR A 69 19.77 -2.28 -19.08
C TYR A 69 20.06 -3.76 -18.85
N ILE A 70 19.99 -4.58 -19.89
CA ILE A 70 20.44 -5.98 -19.87
C ILE A 70 21.55 -6.11 -20.90
N CYS A 71 22.73 -6.56 -20.47
CA CYS A 71 23.85 -6.97 -21.32
C CYS A 71 24.29 -5.97 -22.41
N GLY A 72 24.78 -4.79 -22.02
CA GLY A 72 25.58 -3.94 -22.92
C GLY A 72 24.82 -3.29 -24.09
N GLY A 73 23.49 -3.39 -24.12
CA GLY A 73 22.62 -2.69 -25.06
C GLY A 73 21.37 -2.17 -24.37
N ALA A 74 20.84 -1.04 -24.84
CA ALA A 74 19.56 -0.52 -24.38
C ALA A 74 18.44 -1.43 -24.93
N CYS A 75 17.90 -2.30 -24.08
CA CYS A 75 16.69 -3.05 -24.40
C CYS A 75 15.49 -2.35 -23.75
N SER A 76 14.59 -1.83 -24.59
CA SER A 76 13.34 -1.18 -24.16
C SER A 76 12.33 -2.23 -23.66
N LEU A 77 12.64 -2.90 -22.54
CA LEU A 77 11.76 -3.84 -21.88
C LEU A 77 10.83 -3.08 -20.95
N LEU A 78 9.54 -3.07 -21.28
CA LEU A 78 8.50 -2.44 -20.48
C LEU A 78 8.12 -3.37 -19.33
N VAL A 79 8.71 -3.16 -18.16
CA VAL A 79 8.34 -3.92 -16.95
C VAL A 79 7.23 -3.16 -16.23
N SER A 80 6.02 -3.74 -16.20
CA SER A 80 4.91 -3.21 -15.41
C SER A 80 5.08 -3.63 -13.96
N LEU A 81 5.44 -2.67 -13.10
CA LEU A 81 5.59 -2.86 -11.68
C LEU A 81 4.39 -2.31 -10.93
N GLN A 82 3.79 -3.12 -10.06
CA GLN A 82 2.59 -2.77 -9.32
C GLN A 82 2.91 -2.43 -7.87
N GLY A 83 2.31 -1.37 -7.32
CA GLY A 83 2.43 -1.06 -5.89
C GLY A 83 3.55 -0.08 -5.56
N TYR A 84 3.85 0.84 -6.49
CA TYR A 84 4.70 1.99 -6.26
C TYR A 84 3.86 3.24 -6.07
N LEU A 85 4.32 4.15 -5.24
CA LEU A 85 3.64 5.40 -4.96
C LEU A 85 3.91 6.39 -6.11
N VAL A 86 2.85 6.71 -6.87
CA VAL A 86 2.95 7.60 -8.04
C VAL A 86 2.20 8.91 -7.79
N ASN A 87 1.03 8.84 -7.16
CA ASN A 87 0.18 10.01 -6.95
C ASN A 87 0.40 10.62 -5.56
N TRP A 88 1.37 11.52 -5.46
CA TRP A 88 1.68 12.24 -4.22
C TRP A 88 0.53 13.14 -3.74
N ASP A 89 -0.25 13.73 -4.63
CA ASP A 89 -1.42 14.55 -4.25
C ASP A 89 -2.47 13.77 -3.47
N VAL A 90 -2.63 12.50 -3.80
CA VAL A 90 -3.57 11.61 -3.13
C VAL A 90 -2.99 11.23 -1.77
N GLN A 91 -1.71 10.85 -1.75
CA GLN A 91 -1.01 10.45 -0.54
C GLN A 91 -0.97 11.58 0.50
N ARG A 92 -0.63 12.82 0.09
CA ARG A 92 -0.55 13.99 0.98
C ARG A 92 -1.87 14.25 1.69
N LYS A 93 -2.98 14.29 0.96
CA LYS A 93 -4.31 14.48 1.58
C LYS A 93 -4.70 13.34 2.53
N VAL A 94 -4.26 12.10 2.25
CA VAL A 94 -4.45 10.99 3.20
C VAL A 94 -3.64 11.26 4.46
N TRP A 95 -2.37 11.66 4.32
CA TRP A 95 -1.50 12.02 5.44
C TRP A 95 -1.99 13.22 6.24
N ASP A 96 -2.48 14.27 5.59
CA ASP A 96 -3.07 15.44 6.23
C ASP A 96 -4.27 15.05 7.10
N HIS A 97 -5.09 14.10 6.63
CA HIS A 97 -6.19 13.55 7.40
C HIS A 97 -5.71 12.66 8.57
N LEU A 98 -4.66 11.85 8.35
CA LEU A 98 -4.08 11.00 9.40
C LEU A 98 -3.45 11.82 10.54
N PHE A 99 -2.68 12.86 10.21
CA PHE A 99 -2.00 13.72 11.17
C PHE A 99 -2.90 14.82 11.74
N GLY A 100 -4.05 15.06 11.09
CA GLY A 100 -5.02 16.08 11.45
C GLY A 100 -5.60 15.94 12.87
N LYS A 101 -6.27 17.02 13.29
CA LYS A 101 -6.82 17.18 14.65
C LYS A 101 -7.87 16.13 15.03
N GLU A 102 -8.58 15.57 14.04
CA GLU A 102 -9.64 14.58 14.26
C GLU A 102 -9.11 13.18 14.59
N MET A 103 -7.85 12.87 14.24
CA MET A 103 -7.27 11.53 14.39
C MET A 103 -6.26 11.45 15.53
N PHE A 104 -5.05 11.96 15.31
CA PHE A 104 -3.93 11.86 16.26
C PHE A 104 -3.44 13.21 16.78
N LYS A 105 -3.85 14.33 16.14
CA LYS A 105 -3.40 15.70 16.49
C LYS A 105 -1.89 15.73 16.74
N VAL A 106 -1.13 15.37 15.69
CA VAL A 106 0.33 15.23 15.80
C VAL A 106 0.98 16.60 15.91
N GLU A 107 1.81 16.80 16.92
CA GLU A 107 2.69 17.96 17.03
C GLU A 107 4.00 17.65 16.31
N PHE A 108 4.14 18.14 15.07
CA PHE A 108 5.22 17.71 14.17
C PHE A 108 6.63 18.01 14.70
N VAL A 109 6.82 19.16 15.36
CA VAL A 109 8.13 19.66 15.79
C VAL A 109 8.76 18.80 16.90
N ASP A 110 7.94 18.18 17.75
CA ASP A 110 8.42 17.39 18.91
C ASP A 110 8.31 15.87 18.69
N THR A 111 7.80 15.46 17.52
CA THR A 111 7.56 14.05 17.21
C THR A 111 8.59 13.51 16.22
N SER A 112 8.99 12.26 16.47
CA SER A 112 9.83 11.48 15.55
C SER A 112 8.99 10.44 14.85
N ILE A 113 9.11 10.33 13.52
CA ILE A 113 8.28 9.44 12.72
C ILE A 113 9.10 8.25 12.18
N ILE A 114 8.52 7.05 12.27
CA ILE A 114 9.02 5.84 11.59
C ILE A 114 8.03 5.50 10.49
N VAL A 115 8.48 5.50 9.24
CA VAL A 115 7.63 5.19 8.07
C VAL A 115 8.09 3.90 7.41
N THR A 116 7.16 2.99 7.11
CA THR A 116 7.48 1.77 6.36
C THR A 116 7.53 2.03 4.86
N GLU A 117 8.53 1.44 4.19
CA GLU A 117 8.65 1.48 2.73
C GLU A 117 9.04 0.11 2.13
N PRO A 118 8.72 -0.16 0.85
CA PRO A 118 9.11 -1.41 0.20
C PRO A 118 10.64 -1.54 0.05
N TYR A 119 11.13 -2.78 -0.08
CA TYR A 119 12.56 -3.10 -0.15
C TYR A 119 13.31 -2.45 -1.33
N PHE A 120 12.62 -2.31 -2.46
CA PHE A 120 13.18 -1.79 -3.70
C PHE A 120 12.33 -0.61 -4.17
N ASN A 121 12.51 0.53 -3.50
CA ASN A 121 11.89 1.79 -3.87
C ASN A 121 12.79 2.59 -4.83
N PHE A 122 12.21 3.47 -5.65
CA PHE A 122 12.99 4.35 -6.52
C PHE A 122 13.58 5.51 -5.73
N SER A 123 14.80 5.93 -6.06
CA SER A 123 15.46 7.06 -5.38
C SER A 123 14.63 8.34 -5.47
N SER A 124 14.03 8.63 -6.62
CA SER A 124 13.18 9.82 -6.78
C SER A 124 11.95 9.81 -5.85
N ILE A 125 11.28 8.66 -5.69
CA ILE A 125 10.17 8.53 -4.73
C ILE A 125 10.68 8.70 -3.30
N GLN A 126 11.85 8.14 -3.01
CA GLN A 126 12.49 8.25 -1.71
C GLN A 126 12.84 9.69 -1.35
N GLU A 127 13.34 10.48 -2.30
CA GLU A 127 13.68 11.89 -2.15
C GLU A 127 12.41 12.72 -1.93
N SER A 128 11.39 12.58 -2.78
CA SER A 128 10.11 13.26 -2.61
C SER A 128 9.44 12.92 -1.27
N MET A 129 9.60 11.69 -0.78
CA MET A 129 9.10 11.33 0.56
C MET A 129 9.79 12.12 1.66
N ASN A 130 11.11 12.33 1.57
CA ASN A 130 11.84 13.07 2.59
C ASN A 130 11.53 14.57 2.51
N GLU A 131 11.42 15.12 1.30
CA GLU A 131 11.02 16.52 1.08
C GLU A 131 9.69 16.80 1.78
N ILE A 132 8.67 15.95 1.58
CA ILE A 132 7.38 16.10 2.24
C ILE A 132 7.50 15.97 3.78
N LEU A 133 8.25 14.99 4.28
CA LEU A 133 8.37 14.76 5.73
C LEU A 133 9.14 15.87 6.46
N PHE A 134 10.20 16.42 5.85
CA PHE A 134 11.05 17.42 6.48
C PHE A 134 10.67 18.86 6.12
N GLU A 135 10.36 19.15 4.86
CA GLU A 135 10.07 20.53 4.41
C GLU A 135 8.61 20.92 4.64
N GLU A 136 7.66 20.03 4.29
CA GLU A 136 6.23 20.32 4.47
C GLU A 136 5.78 20.09 5.92
N TYR A 137 6.01 18.89 6.48
CA TYR A 137 5.55 18.55 7.84
C TYR A 137 6.51 18.96 8.95
N GLN A 138 7.79 19.18 8.68
CA GLN A 138 8.79 19.63 9.66
C GLN A 138 8.92 18.68 10.88
N PHE A 139 8.97 17.38 10.63
CA PHE A 139 9.27 16.40 11.69
C PHE A 139 10.70 16.59 12.24
N GLN A 140 10.87 16.39 13.54
CA GLN A 140 12.18 16.47 14.19
C GLN A 140 13.17 15.43 13.64
N SER A 141 12.69 14.21 13.44
CA SER A 141 13.45 13.13 12.83
C SER A 141 12.52 12.15 12.13
N ALA A 142 13.00 11.59 11.03
CA ALA A 142 12.29 10.59 10.25
C ALA A 142 13.18 9.38 9.97
N LEU A 143 12.69 8.19 10.27
CA LEU A 143 13.33 6.92 9.94
C LEU A 143 12.47 6.17 8.93
N ARG A 144 13.07 5.87 7.77
CA ARG A 144 12.48 4.97 6.77
C ARG A 144 13.01 3.56 6.97
N ILE A 145 12.12 2.59 7.10
CA ILE A 145 12.50 1.20 7.33
C ILE A 145 11.57 0.25 6.58
N ASN A 146 12.02 -0.98 6.30
CA ASN A 146 11.15 -1.98 5.70
C ASN A 146 10.29 -2.64 6.77
N ALA A 147 9.00 -2.85 6.47
CA ALA A 147 8.07 -3.51 7.39
C ALA A 147 8.59 -4.89 7.84
N GLY A 148 9.06 -5.72 6.91
CA GLY A 148 9.62 -7.02 7.27
C GLY A 148 10.92 -6.97 8.09
N SER A 149 11.68 -5.85 8.06
CA SER A 149 12.84 -5.67 8.95
C SER A 149 12.41 -5.42 10.39
N LEU A 150 11.31 -4.68 10.60
CA LEU A 150 10.71 -4.52 11.92
C LEU A 150 10.17 -5.85 12.43
N SER A 151 9.49 -6.63 11.58
CA SER A 151 9.00 -7.97 11.93
C SER A 151 10.15 -8.92 12.29
N ALA A 152 11.24 -8.92 11.52
CA ALA A 152 12.44 -9.70 11.80
C ALA A 152 13.09 -9.27 13.14
N HIS A 153 13.20 -7.96 13.38
CA HIS A 153 13.74 -7.43 14.63
C HIS A 153 12.91 -7.88 15.85
N HIS A 154 11.58 -7.82 15.76
CA HIS A 154 10.70 -8.35 16.79
C HIS A 154 10.88 -9.86 17.01
N TYR A 155 11.08 -10.63 15.93
CA TYR A 155 11.34 -12.06 16.01
C TYR A 155 12.66 -12.39 16.72
N PHE A 156 13.75 -11.68 16.38
CA PHE A 156 15.04 -11.87 17.05
C PHE A 156 15.00 -11.43 18.52
N HIS A 157 14.23 -10.39 18.85
CA HIS A 157 14.04 -9.96 20.23
C HIS A 157 13.27 -11.00 21.06
N THR A 158 12.27 -11.67 20.47
CA THR A 158 11.50 -12.73 21.14
C THR A 158 12.25 -14.06 21.20
N LYS A 159 13.13 -14.34 20.24
CA LYS A 159 13.95 -15.56 20.17
C LYS A 159 15.42 -15.22 19.88
N PRO A 160 16.20 -14.85 20.90
CA PRO A 160 17.59 -14.44 20.71
C PRO A 160 18.54 -15.58 20.32
N SER A 161 18.12 -16.84 20.49
CA SER A 161 18.89 -18.02 20.10
C SER A 161 18.96 -18.25 18.59
N GLU A 162 18.00 -17.73 17.84
CA GLU A 162 17.91 -17.92 16.40
C GLU A 162 18.80 -16.91 15.66
N LEU A 163 19.73 -17.42 14.85
CA LEU A 163 20.64 -16.57 14.08
C LEU A 163 20.04 -16.14 12.75
N CYS A 164 19.06 -16.88 12.22
CA CYS A 164 18.49 -16.68 10.90
C CYS A 164 16.97 -16.66 10.96
N CYS A 165 16.33 -15.83 10.14
CA CYS A 165 14.89 -15.89 9.92
C CYS A 165 14.55 -15.60 8.45
N LEU A 166 13.49 -16.22 7.96
CA LEU A 166 12.95 -15.94 6.63
C LEU A 166 11.61 -15.24 6.82
N VAL A 167 11.52 -13.98 6.40
CA VAL A 167 10.27 -13.23 6.45
C VAL A 167 9.56 -13.39 5.13
N VAL A 168 8.37 -13.98 5.17
CA VAL A 168 7.44 -14.05 4.06
C VAL A 168 6.30 -13.08 4.34
N ASP A 169 6.34 -11.93 3.68
CA ASP A 169 5.38 -10.84 3.82
C ASP A 169 4.41 -10.84 2.63
N SER A 170 3.22 -11.39 2.83
CA SER A 170 2.14 -11.43 1.85
C SER A 170 1.24 -10.21 2.00
N GLY A 171 1.49 -9.19 1.19
CA GLY A 171 0.75 -7.94 1.20
C GLY A 171 -0.38 -7.83 0.17
N PHE A 172 -1.01 -6.67 0.13
CA PHE A 172 -2.09 -6.39 -0.82
C PHE A 172 -1.61 -6.33 -2.28
N SER A 173 -0.44 -5.74 -2.54
CA SER A 173 0.04 -5.55 -3.92
C SER A 173 1.03 -6.62 -4.38
N PHE A 174 1.85 -7.14 -3.48
CA PHE A 174 2.93 -8.09 -3.77
C PHE A 174 3.23 -8.92 -2.53
N THR A 175 3.95 -10.02 -2.74
CA THR A 175 4.51 -10.86 -1.68
C THR A 175 6.03 -10.76 -1.71
N HIS A 176 6.65 -10.44 -0.56
CA HIS A 176 8.10 -10.39 -0.41
C HIS A 176 8.60 -11.59 0.39
N ILE A 177 9.68 -12.19 -0.07
CA ILE A 177 10.42 -13.23 0.63
C ILE A 177 11.81 -12.66 0.90
N VAL A 178 12.10 -12.41 2.18
CA VAL A 178 13.32 -11.71 2.61
C VAL A 178 14.05 -12.55 3.65
N PRO A 179 15.21 -13.11 3.31
CA PRO A 179 16.06 -13.79 4.27
C PRO A 179 16.86 -12.79 5.12
N TYR A 180 16.86 -13.02 6.43
CA TYR A 180 17.65 -12.31 7.41
C TYR A 180 18.61 -13.27 8.10
N CYS A 181 19.86 -12.86 8.24
CA CYS A 181 20.90 -13.59 8.97
C CYS A 181 21.64 -12.61 9.87
N ARG A 182 21.76 -12.94 11.16
CA ARG A 182 22.37 -12.11 12.21
C ARG A 182 21.87 -10.67 12.17
N SER A 183 20.54 -10.51 12.12
CA SER A 183 19.84 -9.22 12.01
C SER A 183 20.17 -8.38 10.76
N LYS A 184 20.84 -8.95 9.75
CA LYS A 184 21.11 -8.32 8.46
C LYS A 184 20.28 -8.96 7.35
N LYS A 185 19.67 -8.13 6.49
CA LYS A 185 18.95 -8.59 5.30
C LYS A 185 19.93 -9.02 4.20
N LEU A 186 19.72 -10.21 3.63
CA LEU A 186 20.53 -10.73 2.54
C LEU A 186 19.92 -10.28 1.19
N LYS A 187 20.46 -9.18 0.63
CA LYS A 187 19.92 -8.52 -0.58
C LYS A 187 19.82 -9.46 -1.79
N GLU A 188 20.80 -10.35 -1.98
CA GLU A 188 20.86 -11.30 -3.10
C GLU A 188 19.74 -12.35 -3.06
N GLY A 189 19.30 -12.71 -1.85
CA GLY A 189 18.25 -13.69 -1.60
C GLY A 189 16.84 -13.10 -1.56
N ILE A 190 16.69 -11.78 -1.70
CA ILE A 190 15.37 -11.14 -1.70
C ILE A 190 14.63 -11.49 -2.98
N ARG A 191 13.42 -12.01 -2.83
CA ARG A 191 12.51 -12.29 -3.94
C ARG A 191 11.22 -11.51 -3.74
N ARG A 192 10.80 -10.83 -4.81
CA ARG A 192 9.50 -10.17 -4.89
C ARG A 192 8.64 -10.92 -5.89
N ILE A 193 7.46 -11.31 -5.45
CA ILE A 193 6.44 -11.94 -6.28
C ILE A 193 5.35 -10.90 -6.51
N ASN A 194 5.03 -10.62 -7.78
CA ASN A 194 3.98 -9.67 -8.19
C ASN A 194 2.57 -10.25 -8.06
N VAL A 195 2.36 -11.06 -7.01
CA VAL A 195 1.07 -11.62 -6.64
C VAL A 195 0.77 -11.13 -5.23
N GLY A 196 -0.39 -10.50 -5.08
CA GLY A 196 -0.92 -10.02 -3.81
C GLY A 196 -2.44 -10.02 -3.83
N GLY A 197 -3.05 -9.55 -2.74
CA GLY A 197 -4.50 -9.49 -2.58
C GLY A 197 -5.25 -8.81 -3.74
N LYS A 198 -4.70 -7.74 -4.32
CA LYS A 198 -5.32 -7.01 -5.45
C LYS A 198 -5.53 -7.91 -6.67
N LEU A 199 -4.56 -8.76 -6.99
CA LEU A 199 -4.67 -9.69 -8.11
C LEU A 199 -5.76 -10.72 -7.86
N LEU A 200 -5.83 -11.26 -6.65
CA LEU A 200 -6.88 -12.20 -6.24
C LEU A 200 -8.27 -11.55 -6.28
N THR A 201 -8.41 -10.32 -5.79
CA THR A 201 -9.67 -9.57 -5.85
C THR A 201 -10.09 -9.29 -7.29
N ASN A 202 -9.15 -8.93 -8.16
CA ASN A 202 -9.46 -8.71 -9.58
C ASN A 202 -9.87 -10.02 -10.26
N HIS A 203 -9.18 -11.12 -10.00
CA HIS A 203 -9.54 -12.42 -10.55
C HIS A 203 -10.93 -12.88 -10.08
N LEU A 204 -11.26 -12.67 -8.79
CA LEU A 204 -12.59 -12.95 -8.28
C LEU A 204 -13.66 -12.09 -8.97
N LYS A 205 -13.39 -10.79 -9.18
CA LYS A 205 -14.29 -9.91 -9.94
C LYS A 205 -14.52 -10.41 -11.36
N GLU A 206 -13.46 -10.83 -12.05
CA GLU A 206 -13.55 -11.40 -13.40
C GLU A 206 -14.40 -12.68 -13.42
N ILE A 207 -14.18 -13.60 -12.47
CA ILE A 207 -14.98 -14.83 -12.35
C ILE A 207 -16.46 -14.50 -12.13
N ILE A 208 -16.76 -13.58 -11.20
CA ILE A 208 -18.13 -13.18 -10.90
C ILE A 208 -18.76 -12.53 -12.13
N SER A 209 -18.08 -11.57 -12.77
CA SER A 209 -18.58 -10.91 -13.98
C SER A 209 -18.84 -11.90 -15.11
N TYR A 210 -17.94 -12.87 -15.33
CA TYR A 210 -18.12 -13.88 -16.37
C TYR A 210 -19.31 -14.78 -16.06
N ARG A 211 -19.42 -15.30 -14.82
CA ARG A 211 -20.52 -16.18 -14.39
C ARG A 211 -21.88 -15.49 -14.46
N PHE A 212 -21.99 -14.25 -13.96
CA PHE A 212 -23.23 -13.48 -13.97
C PHE A 212 -23.71 -13.16 -15.40
N VAL A 213 -22.77 -12.83 -16.30
CA VAL A 213 -23.09 -12.61 -17.72
C VAL A 213 -23.52 -13.92 -18.39
N SER A 214 -22.87 -15.05 -18.09
CA SER A 214 -23.30 -16.34 -18.63
C SER A 214 -24.67 -16.79 -18.11
N GLU A 215 -25.03 -16.56 -16.85
CA GLU A 215 -26.39 -16.83 -16.36
C GLU A 215 -27.44 -15.91 -17.00
N CYS A 216 -27.12 -14.62 -17.21
CA CYS A 216 -27.99 -13.71 -17.95
C CYS A 216 -28.16 -14.09 -19.43
N LEU A 217 -27.11 -14.62 -20.07
CA LEU A 217 -27.18 -15.10 -21.47
C LEU A 217 -27.89 -16.46 -21.59
N ILE A 218 -27.85 -17.30 -20.55
CA ILE A 218 -28.56 -18.59 -20.51
C ILE A 218 -30.02 -18.41 -20.01
N GLY A 219 -30.33 -17.26 -19.40
CA GLY A 219 -31.65 -16.84 -18.95
C GLY A 219 -32.57 -16.22 -20.01
N ALA A 220 -32.25 -16.31 -21.30
CA ALA A 220 -33.26 -16.17 -22.34
C ALA A 220 -34.19 -17.41 -22.24
N PRO A 221 -35.53 -17.25 -22.17
CA PRO A 221 -36.43 -18.38 -22.00
C PRO A 221 -36.24 -19.33 -23.18
N ARG A 222 -35.65 -20.51 -22.93
CA ARG A 222 -35.81 -21.64 -23.82
C ARG A 222 -37.30 -21.93 -23.85
N ARG A 223 -38.00 -21.49 -24.92
CA ARG A 223 -39.25 -22.10 -25.33
C ARG A 223 -38.93 -23.57 -25.55
N VAL A 224 -39.16 -24.38 -24.53
CA VAL A 224 -39.29 -25.82 -24.70
C VAL A 224 -40.65 -26.00 -25.36
N SER A 225 -40.67 -26.04 -26.69
CA SER A 225 -41.77 -26.67 -27.41
C SER A 225 -41.73 -28.14 -27.02
N VAL A 226 -42.66 -28.54 -26.16
CA VAL A 226 -43.08 -29.94 -26.06
C VAL A 226 -44.43 -30.01 -26.78
N ALA A 227 -44.54 -31.05 -27.61
CA ALA A 227 -45.60 -31.31 -28.58
C ALA A 227 -47.03 -31.27 -28.04
#